data_AF-A0A951ASN3-F1
#
_entry.id   AF-A0A951ASN3-F1
#
_cell.length_a   1.000
_cell.length_b   1.000
_cell.length_c   1.000
_cell.angle_alpha   90.00
_cell.angle_beta   90.00
_cell.angle_gamma   90.00
#
_symmetry.space_group_name_H-M   'P 1'
#
loop_
_entity.id
_entity.type
_entity.pdbx_description
1 polymer ?
#
loop_
_entity_poly.entity_id
_entity_poly.type
_entity_poly.pdbx_seq_one_letter_code
_entity_poly.pdbx_strand_id
1 'polypeptide(L)'
;MWGQDSTADVVLVDQSSIGPGGQLILPKLFRRCTDYLKAVRKGFNGNLGDWLLASSATPTRDENDRVLVHDTIEVHLSDLIVQRNQHIIFQADLLDITFVEK
;
A
#
# COMPACT_ATOMS: atom_id res chain seq x y z
N MET A 1 7.82 -29.87 -1.79
CA MET A 1 8.36 -28.51 -1.88
C MET A 1 7.31 -27.66 -2.55
N TRP A 2 6.62 -26.79 -1.81
CA TRP A 2 5.76 -25.78 -2.42
C TRP A 2 6.67 -24.71 -3.04
N GLY A 3 6.45 -24.40 -4.32
CA GLY A 3 7.16 -23.31 -4.98
C GLY A 3 6.87 -22.02 -4.24
N GLN A 4 7.91 -21.26 -3.93
CA GLN A 4 7.78 -19.95 -3.31
C GLN A 4 6.98 -19.09 -4.28
N ASP A 5 5.72 -18.82 -3.95
CA ASP A 5 4.82 -18.08 -4.81
C ASP A 5 5.31 -16.62 -4.86
N SER A 6 5.80 -16.22 -6.03
CA SER A 6 6.37 -14.89 -6.30
C SER A 6 5.34 -13.95 -6.94
N THR A 7 4.04 -14.29 -6.90
CA THR A 7 2.97 -13.47 -7.49
C THR A 7 2.71 -12.15 -6.76
N ALA A 8 3.25 -11.96 -5.55
CA ALA A 8 3.10 -10.73 -4.77
C ALA A 8 4.11 -9.61 -5.12
N ASP A 9 5.02 -9.82 -6.06
CA ASP A 9 6.03 -8.82 -6.43
C ASP A 9 5.57 -7.96 -7.63
N VAL A 10 5.28 -6.69 -7.36
CA VAL A 10 5.06 -5.66 -8.39
C VAL A 10 6.25 -4.71 -8.41
N VAL A 11 6.83 -4.50 -9.59
CA VAL A 11 7.87 -3.48 -9.81
C VAL A 11 7.18 -2.17 -10.18
N LEU A 12 7.19 -1.23 -9.24
CA LEU A 12 6.59 0.10 -9.42
C LEU A 12 7.60 1.04 -10.09
N VAL A 13 7.59 1.07 -11.43
CA VAL A 13 8.47 1.94 -12.22
C VAL A 13 7.74 3.23 -12.60
N ASP A 14 6.52 3.10 -13.11
CA ASP A 14 5.69 4.23 -13.53
C ASP A 14 4.19 3.89 -13.53
N GLN A 15 3.36 4.80 -14.05
CA GLN A 15 1.91 4.71 -14.04
C GLN A 15 1.36 3.48 -14.79
N SER A 16 2.13 2.90 -15.70
CA SER A 16 1.75 1.71 -16.46
C SER A 16 1.84 0.42 -15.64
N SER A 17 2.61 0.42 -14.55
CA SER A 17 2.81 -0.75 -13.67
C SER A 17 1.56 -1.17 -12.88
N ILE A 18 0.46 -0.42 -12.97
CA ILE A 18 -0.69 -0.51 -12.06
C ILE A 18 -2.06 -0.30 -12.78
N GLY A 19 -2.19 -0.84 -14.00
CA GLY A 19 -3.34 -0.63 -14.90
C GLY A 19 -4.64 -1.44 -14.62
N PRO A 20 -5.66 -1.33 -15.51
CA PRO A 20 -7.07 -1.66 -15.25
C PRO A 20 -7.47 -3.13 -15.00
N GLY A 21 -6.53 -4.08 -15.01
CA GLY A 21 -6.81 -5.52 -14.88
C GLY A 21 -6.81 -6.06 -13.45
N GLY A 22 -6.73 -5.19 -12.43
CA GLY A 22 -6.52 -5.58 -11.04
C GLY A 22 -7.78 -5.64 -10.16
N GLN A 23 -7.83 -6.60 -9.23
CA GLN A 23 -8.88 -6.76 -8.22
C GLN A 23 -8.99 -5.55 -7.26
N LEU A 24 -10.20 -5.32 -6.75
CA LEU A 24 -10.75 -4.15 -6.05
C LEU A 24 -10.01 -3.61 -4.80
N ILE A 25 -8.93 -4.25 -4.36
CA ILE A 25 -8.02 -3.78 -3.29
C ILE A 25 -6.96 -2.82 -3.86
N LEU A 26 -6.69 -2.93 -5.16
CA LEU A 26 -5.74 -2.10 -5.88
C LEU A 26 -6.14 -0.63 -6.03
N PRO A 27 -7.40 -0.19 -6.22
CA PRO A 27 -7.71 1.23 -6.44
C PRO A 27 -7.40 2.16 -5.25
N LYS A 28 -7.70 1.73 -4.01
CA LYS A 28 -7.38 2.52 -2.79
C LYS A 28 -5.86 2.56 -2.60
N LEU A 29 -5.19 1.40 -2.67
CA LEU A 29 -3.75 1.31 -2.58
C LEU A 29 -3.02 2.10 -3.70
N PHE A 30 -3.52 2.01 -4.93
CA PHE A 30 -3.07 2.77 -6.09
C PHE A 30 -3.14 4.27 -5.84
N ARG A 31 -4.25 4.74 -5.25
CA ARG A 31 -4.41 6.14 -4.89
C ARG A 31 -3.33 6.56 -3.87
N ARG A 32 -3.03 5.71 -2.88
CA ARG A 32 -1.94 5.95 -1.89
C ARG A 32 -0.58 6.05 -2.56
N CYS A 33 -0.23 5.10 -3.43
CA CYS A 33 1.03 5.13 -4.17
C CYS A 33 1.15 6.41 -5.03
N THR A 34 0.08 6.78 -5.72
CA THR A 34 0.03 7.99 -6.56
C THR A 34 0.22 9.26 -5.73
N ASP A 35 -0.44 9.35 -4.57
CA ASP A 35 -0.36 10.52 -3.71
C ASP A 35 0.99 10.63 -3.00
N TYR A 36 1.59 9.50 -2.60
CA TYR A 36 2.97 9.43 -2.15
C TYR A 36 3.93 9.97 -3.21
N LEU A 37 3.84 9.52 -4.46
CA LEU A 37 4.71 10.00 -5.53
C LEU A 37 4.54 11.51 -5.79
N LYS A 38 3.32 12.06 -5.65
CA LYS A 38 3.10 13.51 -5.68
C LYS A 38 3.78 14.21 -4.51
N ALA A 39 3.77 13.62 -3.31
CA ALA A 39 4.44 14.17 -2.14
C ALA A 39 5.96 14.17 -2.30
N VAL A 40 6.55 13.10 -2.84
CA VAL A 40 7.98 13.04 -3.17
C VAL A 40 8.37 14.15 -4.14
N ARG A 41 7.59 14.38 -5.20
CA ARG A 41 7.81 15.52 -6.13
C ARG A 41 7.71 16.89 -5.47
N LYS A 42 7.02 16.99 -4.32
CA LYS A 42 6.91 18.21 -3.50
C LYS A 42 7.96 18.29 -2.39
N GLY A 43 8.92 17.36 -2.34
CA GLY A 43 10.03 17.37 -1.40
C GLY A 43 9.87 16.48 -0.16
N PHE A 44 8.86 15.60 -0.12
CA PHE A 44 8.79 14.59 0.94
C PHE A 44 10.01 13.64 0.85
N ASN A 45 10.67 13.41 1.99
CA ASN A 45 11.81 12.52 2.10
C ASN A 45 11.46 11.37 3.06
N GLY A 46 11.28 10.17 2.52
CA GLY A 46 10.83 8.98 3.22
C GLY A 46 10.22 7.95 2.27
N ASN A 47 9.98 6.75 2.78
CA ASN A 47 9.34 5.66 2.04
C ASN A 47 7.80 5.78 2.08
N LEU A 48 7.08 4.88 1.39
CA LEU A 48 5.61 4.90 1.36
C LEU A 48 4.99 4.73 2.77
N GLY A 49 5.55 3.85 3.61
CA GLY A 49 5.09 3.66 4.99
C GLY A 49 5.26 4.93 5.83
N ASP A 50 6.41 5.59 5.71
CA ASP A 50 6.68 6.87 6.38
C ASP A 50 5.66 7.94 5.95
N TRP A 51 5.32 7.96 4.67
CA TRP A 51 4.33 8.89 4.13
C TRP A 51 2.92 8.60 4.65
N LEU A 52 2.51 7.34 4.74
CA LEU A 52 1.21 6.96 5.32
C LEU A 52 1.11 7.45 6.77
N LEU A 53 2.15 7.22 7.58
CA LEU A 53 2.20 7.71 8.96
C LEU A 53 2.16 9.24 9.04
N ALA A 54 2.96 9.92 8.20
CA ALA A 54 3.06 11.38 8.21
C ALA A 54 1.77 12.06 7.71
N SER A 55 1.12 11.50 6.68
CA SER A 55 -0.13 12.03 6.15
C SER A 55 -1.29 11.83 7.12
N SER A 56 -1.27 10.76 7.91
CA SER A 56 -2.22 10.48 8.99
C SER A 56 -2.02 11.26 10.29
N ALA A 57 -0.95 12.06 10.40
CA ALA A 57 -0.71 12.88 11.58
C ALA A 57 -1.72 14.04 11.74
N THR A 58 -2.55 14.30 10.71
CA THR A 58 -3.59 15.34 10.75
C THR A 58 -5.00 14.76 10.76
N PRO A 59 -5.91 15.22 11.64
CA PRO A 59 -7.26 14.63 11.78
C PRO A 59 -8.13 14.71 10.51
N THR A 60 -7.82 15.64 9.61
CA THR A 60 -8.56 15.86 8.37
C THR A 60 -8.15 14.92 7.23
N ARG A 61 -7.07 14.12 7.42
CA ARG A 61 -6.54 13.28 6.35
C ARG A 61 -5.96 11.96 6.91
N ASP A 62 -6.87 11.03 7.14
CA ASP A 62 -6.66 9.62 7.52
C ASP A 62 -6.11 8.69 6.41
N GLU A 63 -4.85 8.75 5.96
CA GLU A 63 -4.41 7.94 4.78
C GLU A 63 -3.81 6.57 5.13
N ASN A 64 -3.44 6.34 6.39
CA ASN A 64 -2.99 5.06 6.94
C ASN A 64 -4.21 4.19 7.29
N ASP A 65 -4.95 3.85 6.23
CA ASP A 65 -6.20 3.13 6.30
C ASP A 65 -6.08 1.87 7.17
N ARG A 66 -7.16 1.54 7.87
CA ARG A 66 -7.27 0.26 8.58
C ARG A 66 -7.75 -0.81 7.63
N VAL A 67 -7.17 -1.99 7.77
CA VAL A 67 -7.49 -3.15 6.96
C VAL A 67 -7.62 -4.39 7.83
N LEU A 68 -8.53 -5.27 7.45
CA LEU A 68 -8.67 -6.61 8.03
C LEU A 68 -7.88 -7.59 7.17
N VAL A 69 -7.04 -8.39 7.81
CA VAL A 69 -6.37 -9.53 7.21
C VAL A 69 -7.17 -10.78 7.56
N HIS A 70 -7.55 -11.57 6.54
CA HIS A 70 -8.46 -12.72 6.66
C HIS A 70 -9.75 -12.39 7.44
N ASP A 71 -10.29 -11.19 7.24
CA ASP A 71 -11.50 -10.65 7.91
C ASP A 71 -11.50 -10.72 9.45
N THR A 72 -10.32 -10.90 10.08
CA THR A 72 -10.23 -11.19 11.52
C THR A 72 -9.20 -10.33 12.25
N ILE A 73 -8.10 -9.98 11.59
CA ILE A 73 -7.02 -9.22 12.21
C ILE A 73 -7.00 -7.81 11.65
N GLU A 74 -7.38 -6.82 12.46
CA GLU A 74 -7.34 -5.40 12.07
C GLU A 74 -5.94 -4.82 12.30
N VAL A 75 -5.36 -4.27 11.23
CA VAL A 75 -4.03 -3.66 11.23
C VAL A 75 -4.04 -2.35 10.44
N HIS A 76 -3.00 -1.54 10.58
CA HIS A 76 -2.82 -0.39 9.70
C HIS A 76 -2.12 -0.79 8.40
N LEU A 77 -2.44 -0.08 7.32
CA LEU A 77 -1.82 -0.31 6.01
C LEU A 77 -0.30 -0.17 6.05
N SER A 78 0.22 0.77 6.86
CA SER A 78 1.66 0.94 7.09
C SER A 78 2.34 -0.31 7.63
N ASP A 79 1.62 -1.11 8.42
CA ASP A 79 2.17 -2.28 9.11
C ASP A 79 2.35 -3.47 8.15
N LEU A 80 1.63 -3.45 7.02
CA LEU A 80 1.69 -4.48 5.98
C LEU A 80 2.69 -4.15 4.87
N ILE A 81 3.25 -2.94 4.87
CA ILE A 81 4.11 -2.42 3.79
C ILE A 81 5.57 -2.46 4.23
N VAL A 82 6.38 -3.19 3.46
CA VAL A 82 7.84 -3.16 3.58
C VAL A 82 8.43 -2.66 2.27
N GLN A 83 9.13 -1.53 2.31
CA GLN A 83 9.86 -1.03 1.16
C GLN A 83 11.32 -1.50 1.20
N ARG A 84 11.78 -2.15 0.11
CA ARG A 84 13.16 -2.55 -0.14
C ARG A 84 13.67 -1.87 -1.40
N ASN A 85 14.43 -0.79 -1.23
CA ASN A 85 14.83 0.11 -2.33
C ASN A 85 13.59 0.67 -3.06
N GLN A 86 13.39 0.25 -4.32
CA GLN A 86 12.27 0.65 -5.17
C GLN A 86 11.13 -0.38 -5.17
N HIS A 87 11.29 -1.49 -4.47
CA HIS A 87 10.28 -2.54 -4.38
C HIS A 87 9.44 -2.36 -3.11
N ILE A 88 8.13 -2.53 -3.25
CA ILE A 88 7.18 -2.51 -2.15
C ILE A 88 6.64 -3.92 -2.02
N ILE A 89 6.84 -4.53 -0.86
CA ILE A 89 6.34 -5.85 -0.51
C ILE A 89 5.15 -5.66 0.41
N PHE A 90 4.03 -6.29 0.05
CA PHE A 90 2.90 -6.49 0.95
C PHE A 90 3.10 -7.78 1.71
N GLN A 91 3.08 -7.70 3.03
CA GLN A 91 3.33 -8.85 3.89
C GLN A 91 2.14 -9.80 3.98
N ALA A 92 0.93 -9.32 3.69
CA ALA A 92 -0.28 -10.12 3.56
C ALA A 92 -0.66 -10.25 2.08
N ASP A 93 -1.30 -11.36 1.72
CA ASP A 93 -1.84 -11.55 0.37
C ASP A 93 -2.89 -10.46 0.11
N LEU A 94 -2.75 -9.77 -1.01
CA LEU A 94 -3.68 -8.71 -1.40
C LEU A 94 -5.10 -9.23 -1.61
N LEU A 95 -5.35 -10.53 -1.75
CA LEU A 95 -6.70 -11.10 -1.83
C LEU A 95 -7.34 -11.32 -0.47
N ASP A 96 -6.53 -11.35 0.60
CA ASP A 96 -6.97 -11.61 1.96
C ASP A 96 -7.15 -10.31 2.78
N ILE A 97 -7.12 -9.15 2.13
CA ILE A 97 -7.15 -7.83 2.78
C ILE A 97 -8.48 -7.12 2.49
N THR A 98 -9.21 -6.72 3.51
CA THR A 98 -10.44 -5.91 3.37
C THR A 98 -10.23 -4.54 4.00
N PHE A 99 -10.48 -3.44 3.27
CA PHE A 99 -10.43 -2.08 3.85
C PHE A 99 -11.61 -1.86 4.80
N VAL A 100 -11.34 -1.35 6.00
CA VAL A 100 -12.37 -0.92 6.94
C VAL A 100 -12.76 0.52 6.63
N GLU A 101 -14.02 0.76 6.27
CA GLU A 101 -14.53 2.11 6.04
C GLU A 101 -14.86 2.81 7.38
N LYS A 102 -14.67 4.12 7.42
CA LYS A 102 -15.00 4.98 8.57
C LYS A 102 -16.37 5.61 8.41
#